data_AF-A0A252A0Z7-F1
#
_entry.id   AF-A0A252A0Z7-F1
#
_cell.length_a   1.000
_cell.length_b   1.000
_cell.length_c   1.000
_cell.angle_alpha   90.00
_cell.angle_beta   90.00
_cell.angle_gamma   90.00
#
_symmetry.space_group_name_H-M   'P 1'
#
loop_
_entity.id
_entity.type
_entity.pdbx_description
1 polymer ?
#
loop_
_entity_poly.entity_id
_entity_poly.type
_entity_poly.pdbx_seq_one_letter_code
_entity_poly.pdbx_strand_id
1 'polypeptide(L)'
;MRKGFFKGLSLATVLAAVAVLPVGAKAAYAAGGWSAADCGAEPAMPTLDVSTVEHYNASVDKATAYQKAARAYNTCVAKTANKQETAISNEAKEKIAYVHEGSAAVQKHIAANFAHMTAALKAGSSKFAAK
;
A
#
# COMPACT_ATOMS: atom_id res chain seq x y z
N MET A 1 -44.88 -3.12 16.93
CA MET A 1 -45.07 -1.95 17.80
C MET A 1 -44.40 -2.19 19.15
N ARG A 2 -43.32 -1.49 19.47
CA ARG A 2 -42.87 -1.26 20.85
C ARG A 2 -42.39 0.19 20.93
N LYS A 3 -43.24 1.04 21.51
CA LYS A 3 -42.94 2.42 21.89
C LYS A 3 -42.30 2.38 23.27
N GLY A 4 -41.15 3.04 23.44
CA GLY A 4 -40.53 3.34 24.73
C GLY A 4 -40.15 4.82 24.75
N PHE A 5 -40.72 5.54 25.72
CA PHE A 5 -40.72 6.99 25.86
C PHE A 5 -39.57 7.48 26.76
N PHE A 6 -38.97 8.62 26.36
CA PHE A 6 -38.57 9.77 27.18
C PHE A 6 -37.65 9.61 28.43
N LYS A 7 -36.52 10.35 28.40
CA LYS A 7 -36.23 11.59 29.19
C LYS A 7 -34.87 11.59 29.94
N GLY A 8 -34.17 12.73 29.86
CA GLY A 8 -33.12 13.17 30.79
C GLY A 8 -31.70 13.02 30.24
N LEU A 9 -31.15 14.00 29.54
CA LEU A 9 -30.42 15.17 30.07
C LEU A 9 -29.32 14.79 31.09
N SER A 10 -28.08 14.75 30.61
CA SER A 10 -26.94 15.28 31.37
C SER A 10 -25.84 15.71 30.39
N LEU A 11 -25.74 17.03 30.27
CA LEU A 11 -24.71 17.78 29.56
C LEU A 11 -23.41 17.65 30.38
N ALA A 12 -22.63 16.60 30.14
CA ALA A 12 -21.30 16.46 30.72
C ALA A 12 -20.28 17.07 29.77
N THR A 13 -19.73 18.20 30.21
CA THR A 13 -18.61 18.98 29.69
C THR A 13 -17.49 18.08 29.12
N VAL A 14 -17.39 17.97 27.79
CA VAL A 14 -16.19 17.41 27.15
C VAL A 14 -15.16 18.52 27.12
N LEU A 15 -14.20 18.47 28.06
CA LEU A 15 -12.95 19.23 27.96
C LEU A 15 -12.30 18.84 26.63
N ALA A 16 -12.34 19.75 25.66
CA ALA A 16 -11.56 19.65 24.44
C ALA A 16 -10.09 19.87 24.81
N ALA A 17 -9.37 18.79 25.10
CA ALA A 17 -7.93 18.79 25.08
C ALA A 17 -7.48 19.07 23.65
N VAL A 18 -7.08 20.31 23.37
CA VAL A 18 -6.37 20.66 22.14
C VAL A 18 -5.02 19.94 22.22
N ALA A 19 -4.95 18.76 21.64
CA ALA A 19 -3.70 18.06 21.43
C ALA A 19 -2.85 18.89 20.47
N VAL A 20 -1.82 19.55 20.99
CA VAL A 20 -0.76 20.16 20.19
C VAL A 20 -0.02 19.00 19.52
N LEU A 21 -0.33 18.74 18.25
CA LEU A 21 0.41 17.77 17.45
C LEU A 21 1.84 18.30 17.27
N PRO A 22 2.89 17.52 17.59
CA PRO A 22 4.25 17.92 17.27
C PRO A 22 4.41 17.97 15.75
N VAL A 23 4.71 19.15 15.23
CA VAL A 23 5.18 19.37 13.85
C VAL A 23 6.55 18.69 13.74
N GLY A 24 6.55 17.42 13.34
CA GLY A 24 7.78 16.62 13.31
C GLY A 24 7.56 15.10 13.27
N ALA A 25 6.33 14.61 13.28
CA ALA A 25 6.08 13.21 12.95
C ALA A 25 6.49 12.98 11.49
N LYS A 26 7.70 12.44 11.28
CA LYS A 26 8.04 11.71 10.05
C LYS A 26 6.85 10.81 9.79
N ALA A 27 6.21 10.97 8.62
CA ALA A 27 5.08 10.14 8.25
C ALA A 27 5.49 8.69 8.49
N ALA A 28 4.87 8.05 9.49
CA ALA A 28 5.10 6.66 9.79
C ALA A 28 4.44 5.88 8.67
N TYR A 29 5.14 5.76 7.55
CA TYR A 29 4.69 4.96 6.42
C TYR A 29 4.54 3.52 6.90
N ALA A 30 3.42 2.92 6.46
CA ALA A 30 2.85 1.66 6.92
C ALA A 30 3.89 0.61 7.29
N ALA A 31 3.63 -0.11 8.40
CA ALA A 31 4.39 -1.23 8.94
C ALA A 31 5.20 -2.03 7.88
N GLY A 32 6.43 -1.60 7.58
CA GLY A 32 7.20 -2.22 6.50
C GLY A 32 8.22 -1.31 5.80
N GLY A 33 9.20 -0.78 6.54
CA GLY A 33 10.60 -0.64 6.11
C GLY A 33 10.97 0.18 4.86
N TRP A 34 10.03 0.71 4.08
CA TRP A 34 10.36 1.50 2.90
C TRP A 34 10.92 2.87 3.31
N SER A 35 12.03 3.26 2.69
CA SER A 35 12.65 4.57 2.91
C SER A 35 13.25 5.09 1.61
N ALA A 36 13.31 6.40 1.48
CA ALA A 36 13.99 7.06 0.37
C ALA A 36 15.50 7.23 0.65
N ALA A 37 16.18 6.18 1.11
CA ALA A 37 17.58 6.23 1.53
C ALA A 37 18.51 6.80 0.43
N ASP A 38 18.22 6.47 -0.84
CA ASP A 38 18.98 6.94 -2.00
C ASP A 38 18.75 8.42 -2.35
N CYS A 39 17.73 9.06 -1.76
CA CYS A 39 17.40 10.48 -2.00
C CYS A 39 18.08 11.44 -1.03
N GLY A 40 18.87 10.92 -0.09
CA GLY A 40 19.50 11.71 0.96
C GLY A 40 18.53 12.10 2.08
N ALA A 41 18.89 13.14 2.83
CA ALA A 41 18.07 13.61 3.93
C ALA A 41 16.93 14.51 3.42
N GLU A 42 15.73 14.30 3.98
CA GLU A 42 14.61 15.22 3.79
C GLU A 42 15.00 16.62 4.33
N PRO A 43 14.89 17.68 3.52
CA PRO A 43 15.19 19.03 3.98
C PRO A 43 14.27 19.43 5.14
N ALA A 44 14.84 19.98 6.21
CA ALA A 44 14.05 20.51 7.32
C ALA A 44 13.44 21.87 6.94
N MET A 45 12.17 22.06 7.30
CA MET A 45 11.50 23.35 7.10
C MET A 45 12.18 24.42 7.96
N PRO A 46 12.60 25.56 7.39
CA PRO A 46 13.23 26.63 8.16
C PRO A 46 12.18 27.43 8.94
N THR A 47 12.56 27.95 10.09
CA THR A 47 11.78 28.99 10.79
C THR A 47 11.86 30.30 9.99
N LEU A 48 10.70 30.90 9.75
CA LEU A 48 10.56 32.19 9.07
C LEU A 48 10.23 33.27 10.10
N ASP A 49 10.87 34.42 9.97
CA ASP A 49 10.69 35.61 10.78
C ASP A 49 10.29 36.79 9.87
N VAL A 50 9.17 37.42 10.19
CA VAL A 50 8.57 38.52 9.42
C VAL A 50 8.43 39.79 10.24
N SER A 51 9.16 39.89 11.36
CA SER A 51 9.05 40.98 12.33
C SER A 51 9.60 42.32 11.81
N THR A 52 10.64 42.29 10.99
CA THR A 52 11.20 43.48 10.32
C THR A 52 11.48 43.19 8.85
N VAL A 53 11.76 44.23 8.06
CA VAL A 53 12.09 44.10 6.63
C VAL A 53 13.36 43.25 6.44
N GLU A 54 14.36 43.43 7.29
CA GLU A 54 15.61 42.66 7.25
C GLU A 54 15.36 41.18 7.55
N HIS A 55 14.59 40.89 8.60
CA HIS A 55 14.23 39.53 8.98
C HIS A 55 13.36 38.85 7.91
N TYR A 56 12.42 39.61 7.32
CA TYR A 56 11.58 39.14 6.22
C TYR A 56 12.42 38.73 5.00
N ASN A 57 13.34 39.60 4.55
CA ASN A 57 14.19 39.30 3.39
C ASN A 57 15.06 38.06 3.63
N ALA A 58 15.65 37.93 4.83
CA ALA A 58 16.39 36.73 5.21
C ALA A 58 15.50 35.47 5.22
N SER A 59 14.22 35.60 5.57
CA SER A 59 13.26 34.51 5.54
C SER A 59 12.83 34.14 4.12
N VAL A 60 12.74 35.09 3.21
CA VAL A 60 12.51 34.83 1.78
C VAL A 60 13.64 33.98 1.19
N ASP A 61 14.90 34.27 1.54
CA ASP A 61 16.04 33.48 1.10
C ASP A 61 15.99 32.04 1.65
N LYS A 62 15.71 31.89 2.95
CA LYS A 62 15.52 30.57 3.58
C LYS A 62 14.39 29.78 2.91
N ALA A 63 13.25 30.41 2.67
CA ALA A 63 12.11 29.78 2.02
C ALA A 63 12.44 29.34 0.60
N THR A 64 13.15 30.18 -0.16
CA THR A 64 13.59 29.86 -1.53
C THR A 64 14.55 28.67 -1.55
N ALA A 65 15.53 28.66 -0.65
CA ALA A 65 16.48 27.56 -0.51
C ALA A 65 15.77 26.24 -0.13
N TYR A 66 14.87 26.30 0.84
CA TYR A 66 14.06 25.13 1.24
C TYR A 66 13.19 24.62 0.10
N GLN A 67 12.46 25.48 -0.60
CA GLN A 67 11.59 25.07 -1.71
C GLN A 67 12.38 24.37 -2.81
N LYS A 68 13.58 24.88 -3.15
CA LYS A 68 14.46 24.25 -4.12
C LYS A 68 14.89 22.85 -3.66
N ALA A 69 15.36 22.73 -2.41
CA ALA A 69 15.79 21.46 -1.85
C ALA A 69 14.63 20.45 -1.72
N ALA A 70 13.47 20.87 -1.23
CA ALA A 70 12.29 20.05 -1.04
C ALA A 70 11.73 19.53 -2.37
N ARG A 71 11.72 20.34 -3.42
CA ARG A 71 11.31 19.90 -4.77
C ARG A 71 12.27 18.86 -5.34
N ALA A 72 13.58 19.06 -5.18
CA ALA A 72 14.58 18.09 -5.62
C ALA A 72 14.43 16.75 -4.87
N TYR A 73 14.29 16.81 -3.55
CA TYR A 73 14.05 15.64 -2.71
C TYR A 73 12.78 14.90 -3.12
N ASN A 74 11.64 15.58 -3.21
CA ASN A 74 10.36 14.96 -3.62
C ASN A 74 10.43 14.34 -5.02
N THR A 75 11.12 14.98 -5.96
CA THR A 75 11.31 14.41 -7.30
C THR A 75 12.07 13.09 -7.25
N CYS A 76 13.12 13.00 -6.43
CA CYS A 76 13.83 11.75 -6.20
C CYS A 76 12.92 10.69 -5.55
N VAL A 77 12.22 11.05 -4.46
CA VAL A 77 11.32 10.16 -3.73
C VAL A 77 10.28 9.55 -4.67
N ALA A 78 9.61 10.38 -5.47
CA ALA A 78 8.61 9.93 -6.42
C ALA A 78 9.20 9.00 -7.48
N LYS A 79 10.38 9.31 -8.02
CA LYS A 79 11.07 8.45 -8.99
C LYS A 79 11.40 7.08 -8.39
N THR A 80 11.94 7.06 -7.18
CA THR A 80 12.33 5.83 -6.48
C THR A 80 11.11 4.98 -6.13
N ALA A 81 10.05 5.60 -5.61
CA ALA A 81 8.79 4.93 -5.31
C ALA A 81 8.20 4.28 -6.57
N ASN A 82 8.02 5.05 -7.65
CA ASN A 82 7.47 4.54 -8.91
C ASN A 82 8.31 3.39 -9.49
N LYS A 83 9.65 3.48 -9.41
CA LYS A 83 10.54 2.40 -9.85
C LYS A 83 10.30 1.12 -9.04
N GLN A 84 10.22 1.23 -7.72
CA GLN A 84 10.02 0.08 -6.84
C GLN A 84 8.62 -0.51 -6.99
N GLU A 85 7.58 0.32 -7.07
CA GLU A 85 6.21 -0.10 -7.33
C GLU A 85 6.09 -0.86 -8.67
N THR A 86 6.77 -0.38 -9.71
CA THR A 86 6.83 -1.06 -11.01
C THR A 86 7.53 -2.41 -10.90
N ALA A 87 8.67 -2.48 -10.19
CA ALA A 87 9.40 -3.72 -9.99
C ALA A 87 8.55 -4.75 -9.23
N ILE A 88 7.94 -4.35 -8.12
CA ILE A 88 7.04 -5.19 -7.32
C ILE A 88 5.86 -5.68 -8.17
N SER A 89 5.26 -4.78 -8.95
CA SER A 89 4.13 -5.14 -9.82
C SER A 89 4.51 -6.17 -10.88
N ASN A 90 5.70 -6.04 -11.48
CA ASN A 90 6.18 -6.99 -12.49
C ASN A 90 6.50 -8.35 -11.86
N GLU A 91 7.23 -8.35 -10.74
CA GLU A 91 7.53 -9.58 -10.00
C GLU A 91 6.24 -10.29 -9.54
N ALA A 92 5.25 -9.54 -9.06
CA ALA A 92 3.96 -10.09 -8.66
C ALA A 92 3.23 -10.73 -9.85
N LYS A 93 3.20 -10.06 -11.02
CA LYS A 93 2.61 -10.62 -12.24
C LYS A 93 3.28 -11.93 -12.65
N GLU A 94 4.61 -12.00 -12.61
CA GLU A 94 5.37 -13.21 -12.95
C GLU A 94 5.03 -14.35 -11.99
N LYS A 95 5.02 -14.10 -10.68
CA LYS A 95 4.65 -15.11 -9.67
C LYS A 95 3.22 -15.60 -9.83
N ILE A 96 2.29 -14.69 -10.11
CA ILE A 96 0.89 -15.03 -10.36
C ILE A 96 0.76 -15.90 -11.62
N ALA A 97 1.44 -15.53 -12.71
CA ALA A 97 1.45 -16.31 -13.94
C ALA A 97 2.00 -17.73 -13.71
N TYR A 98 3.11 -17.85 -12.97
CA TYR A 98 3.71 -19.14 -12.61
C TYR A 98 2.73 -20.04 -11.85
N VAL A 99 2.03 -19.49 -10.84
CA VAL A 99 1.03 -20.25 -10.06
C VAL A 99 -0.17 -20.64 -10.95
N HIS A 100 -0.63 -19.73 -11.81
CA HIS A 100 -1.72 -20.04 -12.74
C HIS A 100 -1.35 -21.16 -13.70
N GLU A 101 -0.19 -21.10 -14.34
CA GLU A 101 0.29 -22.14 -15.25
C GLU A 101 0.39 -23.50 -14.54
N GLY A 102 1.02 -23.53 -13.37
CA GLY A 102 1.14 -24.74 -12.57
C GLY A 102 -0.22 -25.33 -12.19
N SER A 103 -1.15 -24.50 -11.72
CA SER A 103 -2.50 -24.96 -11.35
C SER A 103 -3.28 -25.49 -12.55
N ALA A 104 -3.19 -24.84 -13.71
CA ALA A 104 -3.82 -25.29 -14.94
C ALA A 104 -3.24 -26.62 -15.43
N ALA A 105 -1.92 -26.80 -15.33
CA ALA A 105 -1.27 -28.06 -15.68
C ALA A 105 -1.75 -29.23 -14.78
N VAL A 106 -1.85 -29.00 -13.46
CA VAL A 106 -2.39 -29.99 -12.52
C VAL A 106 -3.84 -30.35 -12.86
N GLN A 107 -4.70 -29.35 -13.08
CA GLN A 107 -6.10 -29.58 -13.44
C GLN A 107 -6.24 -30.37 -14.74
N LYS A 108 -5.44 -30.03 -15.77
CA LYS A 108 -5.40 -30.77 -17.05
C LYS A 108 -4.97 -32.22 -16.85
N HIS A 109 -3.94 -32.46 -16.05
CA HIS A 109 -3.45 -33.81 -15.76
C HIS A 109 -4.51 -34.65 -15.03
N ILE A 110 -5.17 -34.07 -14.02
CA ILE A 110 -6.26 -34.74 -13.29
C ILE A 110 -7.41 -35.10 -14.24
N ALA A 111 -7.83 -34.16 -15.10
CA ALA A 111 -8.88 -34.42 -16.09
C ALA A 111 -8.49 -35.56 -17.06
N ALA A 112 -7.25 -35.58 -17.54
CA ALA A 112 -6.73 -36.65 -18.38
C ALA A 112 -6.76 -38.01 -17.66
N ASN A 113 -6.39 -38.06 -16.38
CA ASN A 113 -6.45 -39.29 -15.59
C ASN A 113 -7.88 -39.80 -15.41
N PHE A 114 -8.86 -38.92 -15.17
CA PHE A 114 -10.26 -39.33 -15.10
C PHE A 114 -10.79 -39.86 -16.44
N ALA A 115 -10.39 -39.24 -17.56
CA ALA A 115 -10.73 -39.75 -18.89
C ALA A 115 -10.13 -41.15 -19.12
N HIS A 116 -8.86 -41.36 -18.77
CA HIS A 116 -8.19 -42.65 -18.89
C HIS A 116 -8.86 -43.72 -18.02
N MET A 117 -9.17 -43.40 -16.76
CA MET A 117 -9.87 -44.31 -15.85
C MET A 117 -11.23 -44.72 -16.40
N THR A 118 -12.00 -43.75 -16.91
CA THR A 118 -13.32 -44.02 -17.53
C THR A 118 -13.21 -44.95 -18.74
N ALA A 119 -12.21 -44.72 -19.61
CA ALA A 119 -11.96 -45.57 -20.75
C ALA A 119 -11.56 -47.01 -20.35
N ALA A 120 -10.67 -47.15 -19.35
CA ALA A 120 -10.24 -48.45 -18.83
C ALA A 120 -11.41 -49.25 -18.22
N LEU A 121 -12.25 -48.60 -17.42
CA LEU A 121 -13.44 -49.23 -16.83
C LEU A 121 -14.45 -49.65 -17.90
N LYS A 122 -14.70 -48.81 -18.92
CA LYS A 122 -15.58 -49.17 -20.04
C LYS A 122 -15.06 -50.41 -20.77
N ALA A 123 -13.77 -50.43 -21.12
CA ALA A 123 -13.15 -51.57 -21.78
C ALA A 123 -13.18 -52.85 -20.91
N GLY A 124 -13.01 -52.72 -19.59
CA GLY A 124 -13.17 -53.84 -18.66
C GLY A 124 -14.60 -54.38 -18.66
N SER A 125 -15.60 -53.51 -18.52
CA SER A 125 -17.01 -53.91 -18.51
C SER A 125 -17.44 -54.64 -19.78
N SER A 126 -17.00 -54.18 -20.96
CA SER A 126 -17.32 -54.86 -22.23
C SER A 126 -16.70 -56.25 -22.33
N LYS A 127 -15.51 -56.46 -21.75
CA LYS A 127 -14.86 -57.78 -21.72
C LYS A 127 -15.63 -58.76 -20.82
N PHE A 128 -16.14 -58.30 -19.69
CA PHE A 128 -16.92 -59.14 -18.78
C PHE A 128 -18.34 -59.43 -19.30
N ALA A 129 -18.95 -58.53 -20.06
CA ALA A 129 -20.28 -58.74 -20.65
C ALA A 129 -20.29 -59.69 -21.86
N ALA A 130 -19.13 -60.03 -22.43
CA ALA A 130 -18.98 -60.93 -23.58
C ALA A 130 -18.67 -62.39 -23.17
N LYS A 131 -18.71 -62.70 -21.87
CA LYS A 131 -18.64 -64.05 -21.31
C LYS A 131 -20.00 -64.45 -20.75
#